data_AF-A0A7X3YC72-F1
#
_entry.id   AF-A0A7X3YC72-F1
#
_cell.length_a   1.000
_cell.length_b   1.000
_cell.length_c   1.000
_cell.angle_alpha   90.00
_cell.angle_beta   90.00
_cell.angle_gamma   90.00
#
_symmetry.space_group_name_H-M   'P 1'
#
loop_
_entity.id
_entity.type
_entity.pdbx_description
1 polymer ?
#
loop_
_entity_poly.entity_id
_entity_poly.type
_entity_poly.pdbx_seq_one_letter_code
_entity_poly.pdbx_strand_id
1 'polypeptide(L)' 'KEQGVTVLLVEQNAALALAIADHGYVMENGAIVMDGPASELGENADIKEFYLGISEHGEKRSYRDVKHYRRRKRWLN' A
#
# COMPACT_ATOMS: atom_id res chain seq x y z
N LYS A 1 -7.40 23.85 -6.85
CA LYS A 1 -6.47 23.48 -5.76
C LYS A 1 -5.17 24.23 -6.06
N GLU A 2 -4.85 25.29 -5.33
CA GLU A 2 -4.19 25.36 -4.00
C GLU A 2 -2.75 25.84 -4.24
N GLN A 3 -2.26 26.69 -3.34
CA GLN A 3 -0.94 27.33 -3.41
C GLN A 3 0.11 26.26 -3.74
N GLY A 4 0.99 26.46 -4.73
CA GLY A 4 1.92 25.47 -5.30
C GLY A 4 2.98 24.93 -4.32
N VAL A 5 2.53 24.40 -3.20
CA VAL A 5 3.27 23.90 -2.05
C VAL A 5 3.28 22.39 -2.16
N THR A 6 4.47 21.81 -2.19
CA THR A 6 4.63 20.36 -2.09
C THR A 6 4.44 19.92 -0.65
N VAL A 7 3.61 18.91 -0.43
CA VAL A 7 3.32 18.35 0.89
C VAL A 7 3.80 16.91 0.94
N LEU A 8 4.49 16.54 2.02
CA LEU A 8 4.75 15.15 2.38
C LEU A 8 3.93 14.81 3.62
N LEU A 9 3.04 13.83 3.49
CA LEU A 9 2.20 13.33 4.58
C LEU A 9 2.65 11.92 4.97
N VAL A 10 2.72 11.68 6.28
CA VAL A 10 2.97 10.34 6.86
C VAL A 10 1.77 10.01 7.73
N GLU A 11 1.13 8.87 7.47
CA GLU A 11 -0.11 8.49 8.13
C GLU A 11 -0.16 6.97 8.32
N GLN A 12 -0.78 6.50 9.40
CA GLN A 12 -0.98 5.06 9.63
C GLN A 12 -2.21 4.53 8.90
N ASN A 13 -3.22 5.39 8.71
CA ASN A 13 -4.37 5.07 7.89
C ASN A 13 -4.05 5.26 6.39
N ALA A 14 -3.56 4.18 5.77
CA ALA A 14 -3.21 4.16 4.35
C ALA A 14 -4.39 4.52 3.43
N ALA A 15 -5.63 4.17 3.80
CA ALA A 15 -6.80 4.49 2.99
C ALA A 15 -7.03 6.00 2.89
N LEU A 16 -6.93 6.70 4.03
CA LEU A 16 -7.06 8.14 4.06
C LEU A 16 -5.91 8.82 3.31
N ALA A 17 -4.68 8.35 3.53
CA ALA A 17 -3.50 8.91 2.88
C ALA A 17 -3.57 8.81 1.34
N LEU A 18 -3.94 7.63 0.81
CA LEU A 18 -4.07 7.40 -0.62
C LEU A 18 -5.26 8.17 -1.24
N ALA A 19 -6.32 8.44 -0.47
CA ALA A 19 -7.47 9.21 -0.95
C ALA A 19 -7.15 10.69 -1.25
N ILE A 20 -6.07 11.23 -0.68
CA ILE A 20 -5.69 12.64 -0.82
C ILE A 20 -4.35 12.88 -1.49
N ALA A 21 -3.52 11.83 -1.63
CA ALA A 21 -2.19 11.93 -2.23
C ALA A 21 -2.24 11.75 -3.76
N ASP A 22 -1.27 12.34 -4.46
CA ASP A 22 -1.02 12.07 -5.88
C ASP A 22 -0.15 10.82 -6.08
N HIS A 23 0.80 10.60 -5.17
CA HIS A 23 1.75 9.48 -5.17
C HIS A 23 1.91 8.92 -3.76
N GLY A 24 2.04 7.59 -3.64
CA GLY A 24 2.16 6.91 -2.36
C GLY A 24 3.43 6.09 -2.23
N TYR A 25 3.90 5.95 -0.99
CA TYR A 25 4.94 5.00 -0.60
C TYR A 25 4.44 4.20 0.59
N VAL A 26 4.47 2.87 0.48
CA VAL A 26 4.10 1.95 1.55
C VAL A 26 5.38 1.44 2.17
N MET A 27 5.56 1.69 3.47
CA MET A 27 6.73 1.29 4.23
C MET A 27 6.38 0.19 5.23
N GLU A 28 7.24 -0.82 5.33
CA GLU A 28 7.16 -1.85 6.34
C GLU A 28 8.55 -2.15 6.90
N ASN A 29 8.71 -2.18 8.23
CA ASN A 29 9.97 -2.50 8.91
C ASN A 29 11.16 -1.65 8.41
N GLY A 30 10.91 -0.37 8.12
CA GLY A 30 11.93 0.57 7.64
C GLY A 30 12.28 0.43 6.16
N ALA A 31 11.58 -0.40 5.39
CA ALA A 31 11.79 -0.56 3.94
C ALA A 31 10.54 -0.17 3.15
N ILE A 32 10.72 0.53 2.03
CA ILE A 32 9.65 0.74 1.06
C ILE A 32 9.36 -0.61 0.40
N VAL A 33 8.11 -1.05 0.51
CA VAL A 33 7.66 -2.33 -0.04
C VAL A 33 6.79 -2.14 -1.27
N MET A 34 6.20 -0.96 -1.48
CA MET A 34 5.45 -0.61 -2.68
C MET A 34 5.44 0.91 -2.86
N ASP A 35 5.45 1.38 -4.09
CA ASP A 35 5.31 2.79 -4.44
C ASP A 35 4.62 2.92 -5.80
N GLY A 36 4.04 4.10 -6.06
CA GLY A 36 3.37 4.40 -7.31
C GLY A 36 2.29 5.47 -7.17
N PRO A 37 1.57 5.78 -8.27
CA PRO A 37 0.42 6.67 -8.24
C PRO A 37 -0.59 6.21 -7.19
N ALA A 38 -1.15 7.14 -6.41
CA ALA A 38 -2.04 6.78 -5.31
C ALA A 38 -3.30 6.02 -5.81
N SER A 39 -3.76 6.33 -7.02
CA SER A 39 -4.85 5.61 -7.70
C SER A 39 -4.51 4.14 -7.99
N GLU A 40 -3.30 3.86 -8.48
CA GLU A 40 -2.86 2.49 -8.77
C GLU A 40 -2.63 1.69 -7.49
N LEU A 41 -2.06 2.32 -6.46
CA LEU A 41 -1.89 1.71 -5.14
C LEU A 41 -3.23 1.40 -4.48
N GLY A 42 -4.20 2.31 -4.59
CA GLY A 42 -5.55 2.14 -4.07
C GLY A 42 -6.29 0.98 -4.72
N GLU A 43 -6.02 0.69 -6.00
CA GLU A 43 -6.61 -0.42 -6.76
C GLU A 43 -5.86 -1.75 -6.61
N ASN A 44 -4.63 -1.73 -6.09
CA ASN A 44 -3.81 -2.92 -5.91
C ASN A 44 -4.44 -3.90 -4.90
N ALA A 45 -4.69 -5.15 -5.31
CA ALA A 45 -5.32 -6.17 -4.48
C ALA A 45 -4.54 -6.46 -3.18
N ASP A 46 -3.20 -6.51 -3.24
CA ASP A 46 -2.37 -6.72 -2.04
C ASP A 46 -2.51 -5.50 -1.08
N ILE A 47 -2.58 -4.27 -1.61
CA ILE A 47 -2.77 -3.08 -0.76
C ILE A 47 -4.16 -3.09 -0.10
N LYS A 48 -5.20 -3.32 -0.89
CA LYS A 48 -6.58 -3.43 -0.43
C LYS A 48 -6.71 -4.44 0.70
N GLU A 49 -6.16 -5.64 0.52
CA GLU A 49 -6.28 -6.73 1.49
C GLU A 49 -5.54 -6.43 2.79
N PHE A 50 -4.29 -5.96 2.73
CA PHE A 50 -3.43 -5.91 3.92
C PHE A 50 -3.35 -4.55 4.60
N TYR A 51 -3.56 -3.46 3.86
CA TYR A 51 -3.38 -2.11 4.37
C TYR A 51 -4.70 -1.33 4.43
N LEU A 52 -5.69 -1.68 3.59
CA LEU A 52 -7.01 -1.02 3.58
C LEU A 52 -8.11 -1.87 4.22
N GLY A 53 -7.86 -3.15 4.51
CA GLY A 53 -8.82 -4.05 5.15
C GLY A 53 -9.99 -4.48 4.25
N ILE A 54 -9.82 -4.39 2.92
CA ILE A 54 -10.81 -4.75 1.91
C ILE A 54 -10.45 -6.15 1.37
N SER A 55 -11.20 -7.17 1.74
CA SER A 55 -11.03 -8.54 1.23
C SER A 55 -12.18 -8.90 0.27
N GLU A 56 -11.88 -9.34 -0.95
CA GLU A 56 -12.92 -9.67 -1.95
C GLU A 56 -13.74 -10.93 -1.63
N HIS A 57 -13.33 -11.77 -0.67
CA HIS A 57 -13.97 -13.08 -0.43
C HIS A 57 -14.22 -13.45 1.04
N GLY A 58 -14.14 -12.52 1.98
CA GLY A 58 -14.41 -12.78 3.42
C GLY A 58 -13.41 -13.72 4.11
N GLU A 59 -12.55 -14.42 3.36
CA GLU A 59 -11.37 -15.08 3.88
C GLU A 59 -10.28 -14.05 4.13
N LYS A 60 -10.07 -13.69 5.40
CA LYS A 60 -8.86 -12.96 5.82
C LYS A 60 -7.66 -13.86 5.57
N ARG A 61 -6.88 -13.66 4.51
CA ARG A 61 -5.58 -14.33 4.41
C ARG A 61 -4.65 -13.74 5.45
N SER A 62 -3.87 -14.61 6.09
CA SER A 62 -2.94 -14.18 7.12
C SER A 62 -1.89 -13.27 6.50
N TYR A 63 -1.67 -12.10 7.09
CA TYR A 63 -0.59 -11.17 6.72
C TYR A 63 0.79 -11.86 6.65
N ARG A 64 0.99 -12.95 7.41
CA ARG A 64 2.19 -13.80 7.34
C ARG A 64 2.34 -14.51 6.00
N ASP A 65 1.25 -15.00 5.41
CA ASP A 65 1.28 -15.79 4.18
C ASP A 65 1.73 -14.94 2.98
N VAL A 66 1.39 -13.64 2.98
CA VAL A 66 1.83 -12.71 1.94
C VAL A 66 3.27 -12.23 2.12
N LYS A 67 3.79 -12.12 3.35
CA LYS A 67 5.25 -11.96 3.54
C LYS A 67 6.03 -13.10 2.87
N HIS A 68 5.53 -14.32 2.98
CA HIS A 68 6.11 -15.48 2.30
C HIS A 68 5.94 -15.39 0.77
N TYR A 69 4.80 -14.93 0.28
CA TYR A 69 4.58 -14.71 -1.16
C TYR A 69 5.53 -13.67 -1.76
N ARG A 70 5.65 -12.48 -1.13
CA ARG A 70 6.54 -11.40 -1.61
C ARG A 70 8.02 -11.76 -1.50
N ARG A 71 8.44 -12.47 -0.44
CA ARG A 71 9.79 -13.04 -0.36
C ARG A 71 10.07 -13.98 -1.53
N ARG A 72 9.15 -14.88 -1.89
CA ARG A 72 9.34 -15.82 -3.00
C ARG A 72 9.47 -15.13 -4.36
N LYS A 73 8.67 -14.10 -4.66
CA LYS A 73 8.81 -13.33 -5.91
C LYS A 73 10.16 -12.63 -6.03
N ARG A 74 10.78 -12.24 -4.92
CA ARG A 74 12.09 -11.58 -4.89
C ARG A 74 13.27 -12.47 -5.33
N TRP A 75 13.09 -13.79 -5.36
CA TRP A 75 14.09 -14.78 -5.82
C TRP A 75 13.83 -15.33 -7.22
N LEU A 76 12.75 -14.88 -7.89
CA LEU A 76 12.38 -15.32 -9.23
C LEU A 76 12.85 -14.35 -10.32
N ASN A 77 13.71 -13.39 -9.97
CA ASN A 77 14.41 -12.49 -10.89
C ASN A 77 15.90 -12.82 -10.90
#